data_AF-A0A970ZTB6-F1
#
_entry.id   AF-A0A970ZTB6-F1
#
_cell.length_a   1.000
_cell.length_b   1.000
_cell.length_c   1.000
_cell.angle_alpha   90.00
_cell.angle_beta   90.00
_cell.angle_gamma   90.00
#
_symmetry.space_group_name_H-M   'P 1'
#
loop_
_entity.id
_entity.type
_entity.pdbx_description
1 polymer ?
#
loop_
_entity_poly.entity_id
_entity_poly.type
_entity_poly.pdbx_seq_one_letter_code
_entity_poly.pdbx_strand_id
1 'polypeptide(L)'
;KPMMTMLKQGRAFGLGVLLATQNPVDLDYKALSNIGTWWLGRLQTERDKARVLDGLEGAAASNRSGFNRKNMEELLAGLGSRVFLMNNVNDDAPTVFHVRWVMSYLTGPLARGQLKRLMDEKREKIAAIKAAAPTPAAEAPKPAAPRPMRPRLPRGADDFFIPAGAGVPADEINYVPAVIRIGEVRYLDASKGINGSETTAMINKIESESGNIEWSQTLELPDGLTVSQLGKEPVAGATFSELPQPLLDQKLWSSLNKELVDWLYGNHHCTVFKSPLTGLFSRLEESEGDFRARLVHAAHEARDQKVEDLRKTYEKKIKTIEDRLARAMDTVADQKAQASTAKINTAMRIGSTILGAILGKRISSTAGRGAVSGASRAWKESRDVARAKAKVEDYEEELEAIEEDCEREIEALKAAMDPMSESLETIRLTPLKKNCSSRSVGIVWMPYRVNPEPQLGAAW
;
A
#
# COMPACT_ATOMS: atom_id res chain seq x y z
N LYS A 1 -6.40 29.06 16.67
CA LYS A 1 -5.37 30.02 16.20
C LYS A 1 -5.95 31.21 15.43
N PRO A 2 -6.65 31.06 14.27
CA PRO A 2 -7.14 32.22 13.50
C PRO A 2 -8.16 33.09 14.24
N MET A 3 -9.10 32.48 14.97
CA MET A 3 -10.09 33.21 15.79
C MET A 3 -9.45 34.06 16.89
N MET A 4 -8.45 33.54 17.59
CA MET A 4 -7.74 34.26 18.65
C MET A 4 -6.97 35.48 18.09
N THR A 5 -6.40 35.36 16.90
CA THR A 5 -5.73 36.49 16.21
C THR A 5 -6.74 37.60 15.90
N MET A 6 -7.92 37.25 15.39
CA MET A 6 -8.98 38.23 15.12
C MET A 6 -9.45 38.94 16.40
N LEU A 7 -9.65 38.21 17.50
CA LEU A 7 -10.07 38.79 18.77
C LEU A 7 -9.01 39.71 19.39
N LYS A 8 -7.72 39.40 19.22
CA LYS A 8 -6.62 40.21 19.78
C LYS A 8 -6.23 41.41 18.93
N GLN A 9 -6.30 41.29 17.60
CA GLN A 9 -5.72 42.28 16.68
C GLN A 9 -6.76 42.97 15.79
N GLY A 10 -7.98 42.42 15.66
CA GLY A 10 -9.00 42.92 14.71
C GLY A 10 -9.37 44.38 14.90
N ARG A 11 -9.39 44.87 16.15
CA ARG A 11 -9.68 46.28 16.48
C ARG A 11 -8.75 47.26 15.76
N ALA A 12 -7.45 46.96 15.65
CA ALA A 12 -6.47 47.84 15.01
C ALA A 12 -6.70 47.98 13.49
N PHE A 13 -7.40 47.02 12.89
CA PHE A 13 -7.67 46.96 11.45
C PHE A 13 -9.14 47.27 11.11
N GLY A 14 -9.93 47.76 12.09
CA GLY A 14 -11.35 48.05 11.88
C GLY A 14 -12.25 46.81 11.72
N LEU A 15 -11.77 45.62 12.11
CA LEU A 15 -12.53 44.37 12.04
C LEU A 15 -13.23 44.09 13.37
N GLY A 16 -14.57 44.18 13.38
CA GLY A 16 -15.41 43.74 14.49
C GLY A 16 -15.76 42.26 14.39
N VAL A 17 -15.76 41.55 15.52
CA VAL A 17 -16.12 40.12 15.60
C VAL A 17 -17.30 39.95 16.55
N LEU A 18 -18.38 39.37 16.05
CA LEU A 18 -19.55 38.99 16.85
C LEU A 18 -19.56 37.47 16.99
N LEU A 19 -19.53 36.98 18.23
CA LEU A 19 -19.62 35.56 18.56
C LEU A 19 -20.95 35.31 19.27
N ALA A 20 -21.71 34.34 18.79
CA ALA A 20 -22.94 33.88 19.42
C ALA A 20 -22.83 32.38 19.68
N THR A 21 -23.10 31.96 20.90
CA THR A 21 -23.13 30.54 21.30
C THR A 21 -24.28 30.29 22.26
N GLN A 22 -24.86 29.09 22.20
CA GLN A 22 -25.80 28.60 23.20
C GLN A 22 -25.09 27.84 24.32
N ASN A 23 -23.83 27.44 24.11
CA ASN A 23 -23.02 26.70 25.06
C ASN A 23 -21.70 27.45 25.31
N PRO A 24 -21.51 28.08 26.48
CA PRO A 24 -20.29 28.82 26.77
C PRO A 24 -19.05 27.91 26.95
N VAL A 25 -19.24 26.59 27.04
CA VAL A 25 -18.14 25.61 27.11
C VAL A 25 -17.33 25.57 25.82
N ASP A 26 -17.96 25.87 24.68
CA ASP A 26 -17.35 25.82 23.35
C ASP A 26 -16.37 26.97 23.10
N LEU A 27 -16.38 27.99 23.97
CA LEU A 27 -15.46 29.12 23.91
C LEU A 27 -14.31 28.94 24.90
N ASP A 28 -13.08 29.03 24.39
CA ASP A 28 -11.86 29.02 25.20
C ASP A 28 -11.87 30.21 26.18
N TYR A 29 -11.56 29.94 27.45
CA TYR A 29 -11.46 30.96 28.50
C TYR A 29 -10.53 32.13 28.12
N LYS A 30 -9.48 31.87 27.32
CA LYS A 30 -8.59 32.92 26.80
C LYS A 30 -9.25 33.80 25.74
N ALA A 31 -10.24 33.28 25.01
CA ALA A 31 -10.99 34.05 24.04
C ALA A 31 -11.97 35.00 24.76
N LEU A 32 -12.59 34.50 25.84
CA LEU A 32 -13.51 35.25 26.69
C LEU A 32 -12.87 36.51 27.28
N SER A 33 -11.64 36.44 27.79
CA SER A 33 -10.96 37.59 28.37
C SER A 33 -10.60 38.71 27.37
N ASN A 34 -10.65 38.45 26.06
CA ASN A 34 -10.37 39.44 25.01
C ASN A 34 -11.64 40.08 24.42
N ILE A 35 -12.83 39.71 24.92
CA ILE A 35 -14.11 40.27 24.47
C ILE A 35 -14.48 41.46 25.35
N GLY A 36 -14.56 42.64 24.75
CA GLY A 36 -14.88 43.88 25.46
C GLY A 36 -16.38 44.12 25.73
N THR A 37 -17.27 43.45 25.01
CA THR A 37 -18.73 43.61 25.18
C THR A 37 -19.42 42.27 25.18
N TRP A 38 -20.19 42.03 26.22
CA TRP A 38 -20.86 40.77 26.50
C TRP A 38 -22.37 40.97 26.54
N TRP A 39 -23.09 40.00 26.00
CA TRP A 39 -24.55 39.96 25.97
C TRP A 39 -24.99 38.61 26.50
N LEU A 40 -25.36 38.57 27.77
CA LEU A 40 -25.63 37.33 28.50
C LEU A 40 -27.13 37.11 28.60
N GLY A 41 -27.62 36.08 27.92
CA GLY A 41 -29.00 35.64 28.08
C GLY A 41 -29.18 34.83 29.36
N ARG A 42 -30.39 34.30 29.55
CA ARG A 42 -30.70 33.38 30.65
C ARG A 42 -29.86 32.10 30.54
N LEU A 43 -29.08 31.81 31.58
CA LEU A 43 -28.30 30.57 31.71
C LEU A 43 -29.06 29.59 32.61
N GLN A 44 -29.25 28.35 32.14
CA GLN A 44 -30.03 27.33 32.86
C GLN A 44 -29.16 26.45 33.77
N THR A 45 -27.88 26.27 33.45
CA THR A 45 -27.00 25.38 34.20
C THR A 45 -26.04 26.17 35.10
N GLU A 46 -25.83 25.70 36.33
CA GLU A 46 -24.89 26.30 37.27
C GLU A 46 -23.45 26.30 36.75
N ARG A 47 -23.09 25.28 35.96
CA ARG A 47 -21.77 25.16 35.34
C ARG A 47 -21.51 26.22 34.28
N ASP A 48 -22.50 26.53 33.45
CA ASP A 48 -22.41 27.57 32.43
C ASP A 48 -22.35 28.96 33.08
N LYS A 49 -23.16 29.16 34.13
CA LYS A 49 -23.16 30.38 34.94
C LYS A 49 -21.79 30.64 35.56
N ALA A 50 -21.20 29.65 36.24
CA ALA A 50 -19.88 29.75 36.85
C ALA A 50 -18.80 30.12 35.81
N ARG A 51 -18.76 29.43 34.67
CA ARG A 51 -17.75 29.65 33.63
C ARG A 51 -17.84 31.04 32.99
N VAL A 52 -19.06 31.53 32.75
CA VAL A 52 -19.28 32.88 32.23
C VAL A 52 -18.82 33.93 33.24
N LEU A 53 -19.14 33.74 34.54
CA LEU A 53 -18.70 34.64 35.60
C LEU A 53 -17.18 34.68 35.75
N ASP A 54 -16.51 33.53 35.66
CA ASP A 54 -15.04 33.46 35.70
C ASP A 54 -14.41 34.21 34.50
N GLY A 55 -15.06 34.17 33.34
CA GLY A 55 -14.63 34.88 32.13
C GLY A 55 -14.82 36.39 32.25
N LEU A 56 -15.93 36.83 32.84
CA LEU A 56 -16.20 38.24 33.12
C LEU A 56 -15.28 38.80 34.21
N GLU A 57 -14.97 38.01 35.24
CA GLU A 57 -14.00 38.36 36.28
C GLU A 57 -12.60 38.54 35.69
N GLY A 58 -12.19 37.65 34.78
CA GLY A 58 -10.92 37.77 34.04
C GLY A 58 -10.86 39.00 33.11
N ALA A 59 -11.98 39.37 32.48
CA ALA A 59 -12.08 40.59 31.66
C ALA A 59 -12.17 41.87 32.51
N ALA A 60 -12.77 41.79 33.70
CA ALA A 60 -12.89 42.89 34.65
C ALA A 60 -11.59 43.15 35.41
N ALA A 61 -10.74 42.14 35.65
CA ALA A 61 -9.42 42.30 36.27
C ALA A 61 -8.49 43.26 35.51
N SER A 62 -8.74 43.48 34.21
CA SER A 62 -8.05 44.49 33.40
C SER A 62 -8.53 45.93 33.63
N ASN A 63 -9.66 46.17 34.31
CA ASN A 63 -10.25 47.49 34.55
C ASN A 63 -10.54 47.74 36.04
N ARG A 64 -10.46 49.01 36.48
CA ARG A 64 -10.69 49.43 37.89
C ARG A 64 -12.17 49.45 38.32
N SER A 65 -13.06 48.72 37.64
CA SER A 65 -14.49 48.63 38.03
C SER A 65 -14.69 47.44 38.96
N GLY A 66 -15.35 47.67 40.11
CA GLY A 66 -15.57 46.66 41.14
C GLY A 66 -16.50 45.55 40.67
N PHE A 67 -15.94 44.43 40.22
CA PHE A 67 -16.71 43.24 39.87
C PHE A 67 -17.34 42.62 41.13
N ASN A 68 -18.67 42.65 41.22
CA ASN A 68 -19.41 41.98 42.29
C ASN A 68 -20.11 40.72 41.74
N ARG A 69 -19.45 39.57 41.95
CA ARG A 69 -19.93 38.26 41.47
C ARG A 69 -21.35 37.94 41.93
N LYS A 70 -21.65 38.16 43.21
CA LYS A 70 -22.94 37.82 43.82
C LYS A 70 -24.10 38.62 43.20
N ASN A 71 -23.90 39.92 42.99
CA ASN A 71 -24.90 40.78 42.34
C ASN A 71 -25.16 40.33 40.90
N MET A 72 -24.13 39.96 40.14
CA MET A 72 -24.32 39.45 38.78
C MET A 72 -25.01 38.08 38.74
N GLU A 73 -24.76 37.21 39.72
CA GLU A 73 -25.46 35.93 39.85
C GLU A 73 -26.96 36.11 40.09
N GLU A 74 -27.34 37.11 40.88
CA GLU A 74 -28.73 37.48 41.15
C GLU A 74 -29.40 38.07 39.90
N LEU A 75 -28.73 38.99 39.20
CA LEU A 75 -29.22 39.60 37.95
C LEU A 75 -29.42 38.55 36.85
N LEU A 76 -28.47 37.63 36.65
CA LEU A 76 -28.55 36.58 35.63
C LEU A 76 -29.68 35.57 35.92
N ALA A 77 -29.93 35.26 37.20
CA ALA A 77 -31.00 34.35 37.60
C ALA A 77 -32.40 34.95 37.36
N GLY A 78 -32.51 36.29 37.49
CA GLY A 78 -33.74 37.04 37.26
C GLY A 78 -34.07 37.33 35.80
N LEU A 79 -33.18 37.00 34.84
CA LEU A 79 -33.41 37.31 33.43
C LEU A 79 -34.60 36.51 32.85
N GLY A 80 -35.54 37.26 32.26
CA GLY A 80 -36.64 36.74 31.47
C GLY A 80 -36.22 36.33 30.05
N SER A 81 -37.16 35.74 29.30
CA SER A 81 -36.92 35.41 27.88
C SER A 81 -36.68 36.70 27.07
N ARG A 82 -35.66 36.68 26.20
CA ARG A 82 -35.28 37.81 25.32
C ARG A 82 -34.83 39.08 26.07
N VAL A 83 -34.36 38.92 27.29
CA VAL A 83 -33.67 39.97 28.05
C VAL A 83 -32.22 39.53 28.23
N PHE A 84 -31.28 40.47 28.04
CA PHE A 84 -29.85 40.21 28.13
C PHE A 84 -29.23 41.10 29.20
N LEU A 85 -28.29 40.57 29.97
CA LEU A 85 -27.38 41.39 30.75
C LEU A 85 -26.22 41.80 29.84
N MET A 86 -26.10 43.10 29.56
CA MET A 86 -24.99 43.65 28.79
C MET A 86 -23.87 44.07 29.75
N ASN A 87 -22.66 43.54 29.53
CA ASN A 87 -21.46 43.98 30.23
C ASN A 87 -20.42 44.49 29.23
N ASN A 88 -20.06 45.76 29.33
CA ASN A 88 -19.13 46.43 28.44
C ASN A 88 -17.97 46.99 29.25
N VAL A 89 -16.75 46.73 28.82
CA VAL A 89 -15.54 47.20 29.52
C VAL A 89 -15.45 48.72 29.59
N ASN A 90 -16.16 49.46 28.74
CA ASN A 90 -16.15 50.92 28.73
C ASN A 90 -17.25 51.55 29.59
N ASP A 91 -18.16 50.75 30.15
CA ASP A 91 -19.29 51.23 30.96
C ASP A 91 -19.04 50.95 32.46
N ASP A 92 -19.54 51.82 33.34
CA ASP A 92 -19.25 51.72 34.78
C ASP A 92 -19.95 50.53 35.48
N ALA A 93 -21.08 50.08 34.94
CA ALA A 93 -21.88 48.99 35.49
C ALA A 93 -22.60 48.16 34.41
N PRO A 94 -22.86 46.85 34.66
CA PRO A 94 -23.70 46.04 33.79
C PRO A 94 -25.11 46.61 33.66
N THR A 95 -25.67 46.56 32.45
CA THR A 95 -27.01 47.08 32.17
C THR A 95 -27.94 45.99 31.65
N VAL A 96 -29.19 45.98 32.10
CA VAL A 96 -30.22 45.07 31.59
C VAL A 96 -30.71 45.58 30.24
N PHE A 97 -30.36 44.86 29.18
CA PHE A 97 -30.77 45.15 27.83
C PHE A 97 -32.06 44.41 27.48
N HIS A 98 -33.09 45.19 27.16
CA HIS A 98 -34.34 44.66 26.64
C HIS A 98 -34.28 44.68 25.12
N VAL A 99 -34.54 43.53 24.49
CA VAL A 99 -34.70 43.49 23.05
C VAL A 99 -35.90 44.35 22.69
N ARG A 100 -35.66 45.47 22.01
CA ARG A 100 -36.71 46.17 21.29
C ARG A 100 -37.31 45.17 20.32
N TRP A 101 -38.63 44.95 20.38
CA TRP A 101 -39.34 44.09 19.43
C TRP A 101 -38.79 44.38 18.04
N VAL A 102 -38.05 43.42 17.49
CA VAL A 102 -37.81 43.41 16.06
C VAL A 102 -39.17 43.01 15.52
N MET A 103 -40.01 44.02 15.22
CA MET A 103 -41.03 43.84 14.23
C MET A 103 -40.27 43.46 12.97
N SER A 104 -40.07 42.17 12.79
CA SER A 104 -39.66 41.63 11.52
C SER A 104 -40.89 41.75 10.64
N TYR A 105 -41.06 42.92 10.02
CA TYR A 105 -41.87 43.07 8.82
C TYR A 105 -41.24 42.32 7.62
N LEU A 106 -40.21 41.50 7.87
CA LEU A 106 -39.61 40.65 6.86
C LEU A 106 -40.61 39.53 6.56
N THR A 107 -41.02 39.47 5.31
CA THR A 107 -42.12 38.67 4.76
C THR A 107 -41.85 37.15 4.76
N GLY A 108 -40.96 36.67 5.64
CA GLY A 108 -40.33 35.36 5.47
C GLY A 108 -39.48 35.29 4.19
N PRO A 109 -39.03 34.08 3.78
CA PRO A 109 -38.31 33.90 2.53
C PRO A 109 -39.18 34.31 1.34
N LEU A 110 -38.67 35.22 0.50
CA LEU A 110 -39.37 35.72 -0.68
C LEU A 110 -39.61 34.59 -1.69
N ALA A 111 -40.86 34.40 -2.11
CA ALA A 111 -41.18 33.52 -3.23
C ALA A 111 -40.58 34.06 -4.54
N ARG A 112 -40.31 33.19 -5.52
CA ARG A 112 -39.67 33.57 -6.80
C ARG A 112 -40.34 34.76 -7.49
N GLY A 113 -41.67 34.86 -7.44
CA GLY A 113 -42.43 35.98 -8.01
C GLY A 113 -42.21 37.32 -7.28
N GLN A 114 -42.07 37.28 -5.96
CA GLN A 114 -41.76 38.47 -5.14
C GLN A 114 -40.31 38.91 -5.34
N LEU A 115 -39.39 37.94 -5.46
CA LEU A 115 -38.00 38.19 -5.82
C LEU A 115 -37.89 38.86 -7.20
N LYS A 116 -38.67 38.39 -8.19
CA LYS A 116 -38.73 39.00 -9.52
C LYS A 116 -39.21 40.46 -9.44
N ARG A 117 -40.33 40.74 -8.78
CA ARG A 117 -40.83 42.11 -8.57
C ARG A 117 -39.79 43.03 -7.92
N LEU A 118 -39.08 42.55 -6.90
CA LEU A 118 -38.03 43.31 -6.23
C LEU A 118 -36.84 43.61 -7.16
N MET A 119 -36.52 42.67 -8.05
CA MET A 119 -35.35 42.76 -8.92
C MET A 119 -35.64 43.47 -10.24
N ASP A 120 -36.89 43.57 -10.70
CA ASP A 120 -37.22 44.16 -12.00
C ASP A 120 -36.86 45.66 -12.04
N GLU A 121 -37.25 46.46 -11.05
CA GLU A 121 -36.83 47.88 -10.97
C GLU A 121 -35.32 48.05 -10.80
N LYS A 122 -34.68 47.14 -10.04
CA LYS A 122 -33.22 47.17 -9.85
C LYS A 122 -32.49 46.78 -11.12
N ARG A 123 -33.01 45.84 -11.90
CA ARG A 123 -32.44 45.43 -13.19
C ARG A 123 -32.53 46.55 -14.20
N GLU A 124 -33.63 47.29 -14.24
CA GLU A 124 -33.74 48.46 -15.11
C GLU A 124 -32.74 49.55 -14.71
N LYS A 125 -32.59 49.85 -13.41
CA LYS A 125 -31.57 50.79 -12.93
C LYS A 125 -30.15 50.32 -13.21
N ILE A 126 -29.86 49.04 -13.01
CA ILE A 126 -28.55 48.44 -13.33
C ILE A 126 -28.30 48.46 -14.84
N ALA A 127 -29.31 48.17 -15.65
CA ALA A 127 -29.21 48.24 -17.12
C ALA A 127 -28.99 49.68 -17.60
N ALA A 128 -29.66 50.66 -17.00
CA ALA A 128 -29.46 52.07 -17.28
C ALA A 128 -28.07 52.56 -16.86
N ILE A 129 -27.55 52.13 -15.70
CA ILE A 129 -26.17 52.41 -15.28
C ILE A 129 -25.16 51.77 -16.24
N LYS A 130 -25.45 50.55 -16.73
CA LYS A 130 -24.60 49.83 -17.69
C LYS A 130 -24.66 50.43 -19.10
N ALA A 131 -25.77 51.07 -19.46
CA ALA A 131 -25.96 51.78 -20.73
C ALA A 131 -25.44 53.23 -20.70
N ALA A 132 -25.44 53.87 -19.53
CA ALA A 132 -24.86 55.20 -19.30
C ALA A 132 -23.36 55.16 -18.97
N ALA A 133 -22.79 53.97 -18.78
CA ALA A 133 -21.34 53.81 -18.73
C ALA A 133 -20.76 54.22 -20.10
N PRO A 134 -19.76 55.12 -20.14
CA PRO A 134 -19.22 55.60 -21.40
C PRO A 134 -18.72 54.42 -22.23
N THR A 135 -19.17 54.34 -23.49
CA THR A 135 -18.60 53.44 -24.48
C THR A 135 -17.11 53.79 -24.61
N PRO A 136 -16.18 52.85 -24.35
CA PRO A 136 -14.76 53.15 -24.52
C PRO A 136 -14.51 53.52 -25.97
N ALA A 137 -13.92 54.70 -26.17
CA ALA A 137 -13.33 55.10 -27.44
C ALA A 137 -12.28 54.05 -27.87
N ALA A 138 -12.20 53.86 -29.18
CA ALA A 138 -11.24 53.05 -29.94
C ALA A 138 -10.09 52.42 -29.13
N GLU A 139 -10.17 51.10 -29.03
CA GLU A 139 -9.12 50.09 -28.84
C GLU A 139 -7.69 50.61 -28.61
N ALA A 140 -7.41 51.03 -27.37
CA ALA A 140 -6.09 50.82 -26.79
C ALA A 140 -5.98 49.32 -26.43
N PRO A 141 -4.81 48.67 -26.61
CA PRO A 141 -4.68 47.25 -26.30
C PRO A 141 -5.07 47.03 -24.84
N LYS A 142 -6.07 46.17 -24.62
CA LYS A 142 -6.43 45.72 -23.27
C LYS A 142 -5.13 45.30 -22.57
N PRO A 143 -4.87 45.77 -21.32
CA PRO A 143 -3.89 45.10 -20.50
C PRO A 143 -4.27 43.63 -20.51
N ALA A 144 -3.33 42.75 -20.86
CA ALA A 144 -3.55 41.31 -20.86
C ALA A 144 -4.28 40.95 -19.56
N ALA A 145 -5.37 40.19 -19.67
CA ALA A 145 -6.10 39.71 -18.50
C ALA A 145 -5.07 39.19 -17.48
N PRO A 146 -5.18 39.54 -16.18
CA PRO A 146 -4.22 39.10 -15.19
C PRO A 146 -4.04 37.60 -15.34
N ARG A 147 -2.79 37.17 -15.60
CA ARG A 147 -2.47 35.77 -15.86
C ARG A 147 -3.10 34.95 -14.73
N PRO A 148 -3.90 33.91 -15.04
CA PRO A 148 -4.59 33.13 -14.03
C PRO A 148 -3.57 32.63 -13.00
N MET A 149 -3.69 33.15 -11.78
CA MET A 149 -2.83 32.77 -10.67
C MET A 149 -3.22 31.37 -10.20
N ARG A 150 -2.24 30.58 -9.76
CA ARG A 150 -2.43 29.25 -9.17
C ARG A 150 -3.64 29.23 -8.22
N PRO A 151 -4.68 28.43 -8.53
CA PRO A 151 -5.83 28.28 -7.66
C PRO A 151 -5.42 27.75 -6.29
N ARG A 152 -6.03 28.26 -5.21
CA ARG A 152 -5.79 27.73 -3.87
C ARG A 152 -6.59 26.44 -3.68
N LEU A 153 -5.88 25.33 -3.49
CA LEU A 153 -6.51 24.05 -3.20
C LEU A 153 -7.13 24.02 -1.79
N PRO A 154 -8.26 23.31 -1.60
CA PRO A 154 -8.83 23.10 -0.29
C PRO A 154 -7.95 22.18 0.57
N ARG A 155 -8.22 22.13 1.87
CA ARG A 155 -7.51 21.22 2.79
C ARG A 155 -7.75 19.76 2.39
N GLY A 156 -6.70 18.95 2.43
CA GLY A 156 -6.77 17.52 2.10
C GLY A 156 -6.55 17.20 0.63
N ALA A 157 -6.39 18.22 -0.22
CA ALA A 157 -5.87 18.09 -1.57
C ALA A 157 -4.41 18.51 -1.59
N ASP A 158 -3.53 17.62 -2.03
CA ASP A 158 -2.12 17.94 -2.25
C ASP A 158 -1.90 18.55 -3.64
N ASP A 159 -0.77 19.23 -3.80
CA ASP A 159 -0.39 19.85 -5.06
C ASP A 159 0.87 19.18 -5.62
N PHE A 160 0.86 18.90 -6.93
CA PHE A 160 1.93 18.24 -7.66
C PHE A 160 2.09 18.86 -9.05
N PHE A 161 3.31 18.87 -9.55
CA PHE A 161 3.64 19.41 -10.87
C PHE A 161 4.42 18.36 -11.65
N ILE A 162 3.96 18.05 -12.87
CA ILE A 162 4.80 17.33 -13.82
C ILE A 162 5.90 18.30 -14.29
N PRO A 163 7.18 17.90 -14.23
CA PRO A 163 8.27 18.73 -14.75
C PRO A 163 8.04 19.08 -16.23
N ALA A 164 8.21 20.35 -16.59
CA ALA A 164 8.17 20.74 -17.99
C ALA A 164 9.41 20.23 -18.74
N GLY A 165 9.26 19.93 -20.03
CA GLY A 165 10.37 19.52 -20.88
C GLY A 165 11.54 20.52 -20.86
N ALA A 166 12.77 19.99 -21.01
CA ALA A 166 13.97 20.81 -21.01
C ALA A 166 13.93 21.86 -22.14
N GLY A 167 14.22 23.12 -21.79
CA GLY A 167 14.33 24.22 -22.76
C GLY A 167 13.00 24.87 -23.17
N VAL A 168 11.86 24.48 -22.58
CA VAL A 168 10.57 25.14 -22.82
C VAL A 168 10.50 26.48 -22.07
N PRO A 169 10.30 27.62 -22.73
CA PRO A 169 10.14 28.92 -22.08
C PRO A 169 8.93 28.95 -21.15
N ALA A 170 9.05 29.60 -19.99
CA ALA A 170 8.01 29.62 -18.97
C ALA A 170 6.68 30.22 -19.45
N ASP A 171 6.73 31.22 -20.32
CA ASP A 171 5.57 31.90 -20.89
C ASP A 171 4.85 31.10 -21.99
N GLU A 172 5.47 30.02 -22.48
CA GLU A 172 4.83 29.04 -23.36
C GLU A 172 4.15 27.90 -22.59
N ILE A 173 4.27 27.85 -21.26
CA ILE A 173 3.72 26.76 -20.44
C ILE A 173 2.37 27.17 -19.87
N ASN A 174 1.34 26.36 -20.17
CA ASN A 174 0.06 26.39 -19.49
C ASN A 174 -0.19 25.08 -18.74
N TYR A 175 -0.32 25.16 -17.42
CA TYR A 175 -0.63 24.04 -16.56
C TYR A 175 -2.12 23.71 -16.57
N VAL A 176 -2.45 22.48 -16.97
CA VAL A 176 -3.82 21.95 -16.96
C VAL A 176 -3.99 21.03 -15.76
N PRO A 177 -5.02 21.20 -14.92
CA PRO A 177 -5.23 20.35 -13.75
C PRO A 177 -5.73 18.96 -14.16
N ALA A 178 -5.27 17.94 -13.45
CA ALA A 178 -5.85 16.61 -13.39
C ALA A 178 -5.87 16.12 -11.94
N VAL A 179 -6.73 15.14 -11.64
CA VAL A 179 -6.75 14.52 -10.31
C VAL A 179 -5.68 13.44 -10.26
N ILE A 180 -4.82 13.46 -9.25
CA ILE A 180 -3.85 12.41 -8.97
C ILE A 180 -4.19 11.69 -7.67
N ARG A 181 -4.06 10.35 -7.70
CA ARG A 181 -4.24 9.47 -6.56
C ARG A 181 -2.99 8.61 -6.40
N ILE A 182 -2.33 8.71 -5.25
CA ILE A 182 -1.10 7.99 -4.94
C ILE A 182 -1.38 7.01 -3.81
N GLY A 183 -1.31 5.72 -4.15
CA GLY A 183 -1.54 4.61 -3.24
C GLY A 183 -0.25 3.90 -2.87
N GLU A 184 -0.20 3.34 -1.67
CA GLU A 184 0.82 2.35 -1.28
C GLU A 184 0.13 1.04 -0.88
N VAL A 185 0.57 -0.06 -1.49
CA VAL A 185 0.07 -1.41 -1.22
C VAL A 185 1.19 -2.25 -0.65
N ARG A 186 0.98 -2.82 0.54
CA ARG A 186 1.96 -3.70 1.19
C ARG A 186 1.56 -5.17 1.09
N TYR A 187 2.50 -5.98 0.62
CA TYR A 187 2.38 -7.44 0.59
C TYR A 187 3.27 -8.02 1.68
N LEU A 188 2.63 -8.65 2.67
CA LEU A 188 3.31 -9.27 3.81
C LEU A 188 2.77 -10.67 4.03
N ASP A 189 3.61 -11.67 3.75
CA ASP A 189 3.39 -13.07 4.08
C ASP A 189 4.71 -13.68 4.55
N ALA A 190 4.95 -13.64 5.87
CA ALA A 190 6.17 -14.13 6.49
C ALA A 190 6.39 -15.63 6.24
N SER A 191 5.32 -16.42 6.12
CA SER A 191 5.43 -17.86 5.86
C SER A 191 6.00 -18.16 4.46
N LYS A 192 5.77 -17.25 3.51
CA LYS A 192 6.25 -17.33 2.13
C LYS A 192 7.49 -16.46 1.89
N GLY A 193 7.99 -15.77 2.92
CA GLY A 193 9.10 -14.81 2.79
C GLY A 193 8.77 -13.57 1.95
N ILE A 194 7.48 -13.27 1.74
CA ILE A 194 7.04 -12.12 0.94
C ILE A 194 6.95 -10.91 1.85
N ASN A 195 7.75 -9.89 1.57
CA ASN A 195 7.70 -8.60 2.25
C ASN A 195 8.11 -7.50 1.28
N GLY A 196 7.20 -6.55 1.04
CA GLY A 196 7.52 -5.31 0.37
C GLY A 196 6.28 -4.47 0.12
N SER A 197 6.50 -3.34 -0.53
CA SER A 197 5.44 -2.41 -0.88
C SER A 197 5.61 -1.88 -2.29
N GLU A 198 4.49 -1.63 -2.94
CA GLU A 198 4.41 -1.02 -4.26
C GLU A 198 3.70 0.33 -4.12
N THR A 199 4.24 1.36 -4.76
CA THR A 199 3.61 2.68 -4.84
C THR A 199 3.04 2.84 -6.23
N THR A 200 1.73 3.06 -6.31
CA THR A 200 1.04 3.29 -7.59
C THR A 200 0.50 4.71 -7.63
N ALA A 201 0.56 5.33 -8.81
CA ALA A 201 0.01 6.65 -9.07
C ALA A 201 -0.93 6.59 -10.27
N MET A 202 -2.10 7.17 -10.09
CA MET A 202 -3.18 7.15 -11.08
C MET A 202 -3.64 8.58 -11.33
N ILE A 203 -3.65 8.99 -12.58
CA ILE A 203 -4.07 10.33 -13.00
C ILE A 203 -5.39 10.23 -13.76
N ASN A 204 -6.36 11.05 -13.39
CA ASN A 204 -7.65 11.12 -14.07
C ASN A 204 -7.90 12.55 -14.54
N LYS A 205 -8.29 12.69 -15.81
CA LYS A 205 -8.60 14.00 -16.39
C LYS A 205 -9.85 14.58 -15.73
N ILE A 206 -9.96 15.91 -15.81
CA ILE A 206 -11.14 16.65 -15.38
C ILE A 206 -11.84 17.16 -16.64
N GLU A 207 -13.11 16.84 -16.77
CA GLU A 207 -13.94 17.34 -17.87
C GLU A 207 -14.15 18.85 -17.72
N SER A 208 -13.77 19.62 -18.75
CA SER A 208 -13.66 21.07 -18.64
C SER A 208 -15.00 21.80 -18.44
N GLU A 209 -16.11 21.26 -18.95
CA GLU A 209 -17.44 21.88 -18.83
C GLU A 209 -18.16 21.52 -17.52
N SER A 210 -18.10 20.24 -17.12
CA SER A 210 -18.84 19.73 -15.96
C SER A 210 -18.04 19.76 -14.66
N GLY A 211 -16.70 19.75 -14.75
CA GLY A 211 -15.81 19.58 -13.61
C GLY A 211 -15.77 18.15 -13.06
N ASN A 212 -16.35 17.17 -13.76
CA ASN A 212 -16.35 15.77 -13.36
C ASN A 212 -14.98 15.11 -13.57
N ILE A 213 -14.66 14.14 -12.72
CA ILE A 213 -13.45 13.32 -12.85
C ILE A 213 -13.74 12.17 -13.82
N GLU A 214 -12.90 12.02 -14.85
CA GLU A 214 -13.02 10.94 -15.83
C GLU A 214 -12.43 9.64 -15.28
N TRP A 215 -13.28 8.77 -14.72
CA TRP A 215 -12.87 7.50 -14.12
C TRP A 215 -12.63 6.37 -15.12
N SER A 216 -13.21 6.45 -16.30
CA SER A 216 -13.10 5.43 -17.36
C SER A 216 -11.68 5.36 -17.94
N GLN A 217 -10.92 6.45 -17.86
CA GLN A 217 -9.54 6.53 -18.33
C GLN A 217 -8.63 6.93 -17.18
N THR A 218 -7.65 6.08 -16.90
CA THR A 218 -6.56 6.41 -15.98
C THR A 218 -5.30 6.59 -16.82
N LEU A 219 -4.67 7.76 -16.70
CA LEU A 219 -3.37 8.05 -17.28
C LEU A 219 -2.30 7.61 -16.28
N GLU A 220 -1.23 7.02 -16.81
CA GLU A 220 -0.02 6.74 -16.05
C GLU A 220 0.88 7.98 -16.02
N LEU A 221 1.87 7.98 -15.12
CA LEU A 221 2.93 8.98 -15.17
C LEU A 221 3.72 8.81 -16.48
N PRO A 222 4.26 9.89 -17.07
CA PRO A 222 5.15 9.81 -18.22
C PRO A 222 6.31 8.83 -17.98
N ASP A 223 6.74 8.13 -19.03
CA ASP A 223 7.76 7.08 -18.94
C ASP A 223 9.01 7.56 -18.19
N GLY A 224 9.41 6.77 -17.18
CA GLY A 224 10.59 7.06 -16.34
C GLY A 224 10.37 8.11 -15.25
N LEU A 225 9.21 8.77 -15.19
CA LEU A 225 8.86 9.70 -14.11
C LEU A 225 8.25 8.94 -12.93
N THR A 226 8.85 9.10 -11.75
CA THR A 226 8.33 8.53 -10.50
C THR A 226 7.64 9.57 -9.64
N VAL A 227 6.81 9.13 -8.69
CA VAL A 227 6.09 10.02 -7.76
C VAL A 227 7.01 10.96 -7.00
N SER A 228 8.24 10.53 -6.67
CA SER A 228 9.22 11.36 -5.95
C SER A 228 9.82 12.49 -6.80
N GLN A 229 9.69 12.40 -8.13
CA GLN A 229 10.17 13.40 -9.08
C GLN A 229 9.10 14.45 -9.42
N LEU A 230 7.86 14.31 -8.92
CA LEU A 230 6.84 15.33 -9.06
C LEU A 230 7.23 16.60 -8.30
N GLY A 231 7.20 17.73 -8.99
CA GLY A 231 7.46 19.04 -8.41
C GLY A 231 6.39 19.47 -7.40
N LYS A 232 6.76 20.40 -6.52
CA LYS A 232 5.84 21.03 -5.56
C LYS A 232 5.53 22.49 -5.87
N GLU A 233 6.26 23.06 -6.80
CA GLU A 233 6.09 24.42 -7.28
C GLU A 233 6.08 24.43 -8.82
N PRO A 234 5.33 25.36 -9.42
CA PRO A 234 5.32 25.55 -10.87
C PRO A 234 6.60 26.19 -11.38
N VAL A 235 6.83 26.10 -12.69
CA VAL A 235 7.77 26.97 -13.38
C VAL A 235 7.32 28.43 -13.24
N ALA A 236 8.23 29.29 -12.76
CA ALA A 236 7.93 30.71 -12.54
C ALA A 236 7.64 31.43 -13.87
N GLY A 237 6.45 32.01 -14.00
CA GLY A 237 6.00 32.71 -15.20
C GLY A 237 4.98 31.95 -16.05
N ALA A 238 4.79 30.65 -15.78
CA ALA A 238 3.78 29.81 -16.40
C ALA A 238 2.34 30.24 -16.06
N THR A 239 1.40 29.89 -16.93
CA THR A 239 -0.04 30.10 -16.73
C THR A 239 -0.75 28.84 -16.28
N PHE A 240 -2.00 28.99 -15.83
CA PHE A 240 -2.82 27.90 -15.31
C PHE A 240 -4.21 27.91 -15.96
N SER A 241 -4.71 26.74 -16.33
CA SER A 241 -6.13 26.57 -16.60
C SER A 241 -6.94 26.68 -15.30
N GLU A 242 -8.21 27.06 -15.45
CA GLU A 242 -9.11 27.19 -14.30
C GLU A 242 -9.33 25.84 -13.61
N LEU A 243 -9.47 25.88 -12.28
CA LEU A 243 -9.85 24.72 -11.49
C LEU A 243 -11.38 24.70 -11.31
N PRO A 244 -12.09 23.68 -11.80
CA PRO A 244 -13.54 23.59 -11.65
C PRO A 244 -14.02 23.65 -10.19
N GLN A 245 -15.17 24.30 -9.97
CA GLN A 245 -15.75 24.51 -8.63
C GLN A 245 -15.91 23.23 -7.78
N PRO A 246 -16.31 22.06 -8.32
CA PRO A 246 -16.44 20.84 -7.53
C PRO A 246 -15.16 20.42 -6.81
N LEU A 247 -13.99 20.71 -7.39
CA LEU A 247 -12.69 20.36 -6.83
C LEU A 247 -12.27 21.26 -5.66
N LEU A 248 -13.02 22.33 -5.40
CA LEU A 248 -12.82 23.20 -4.22
C LEU A 248 -13.52 22.65 -2.96
N ASP A 249 -14.35 21.60 -3.07
CA ASP A 249 -15.00 20.99 -1.91
C ASP A 249 -14.05 20.03 -1.17
N GLN A 250 -13.78 20.33 0.11
CA GLN A 250 -12.99 19.48 1.00
C GLN A 250 -13.55 18.05 1.16
N LYS A 251 -14.88 17.87 1.06
CA LYS A 251 -15.51 16.55 1.23
C LYS A 251 -15.15 15.60 0.09
N LEU A 252 -14.99 16.11 -1.13
CA LEU A 252 -14.58 15.33 -2.29
C LEU A 252 -13.25 14.62 -1.99
N TRP A 253 -12.22 15.37 -1.58
CA TRP A 253 -10.89 14.84 -1.30
C TRP A 253 -10.89 13.80 -0.18
N SER A 254 -11.73 13.98 0.83
CA SER A 254 -11.91 12.99 1.90
C SER A 254 -12.57 11.69 1.39
N SER A 255 -13.47 11.78 0.42
CA SER A 255 -14.08 10.62 -0.25
C SER A 255 -13.06 9.90 -1.12
N LEU A 256 -12.34 10.63 -1.96
CA LEU A 256 -11.33 10.08 -2.87
C LEU A 256 -10.23 9.31 -2.14
N ASN A 257 -9.81 9.77 -0.95
CA ASN A 257 -8.86 9.04 -0.11
C ASN A 257 -9.39 7.65 0.31
N LYS A 258 -10.69 7.52 0.62
CA LYS A 258 -11.31 6.24 0.98
C LYS A 258 -11.52 5.36 -0.24
N GLU A 259 -12.04 5.95 -1.32
CA GLU A 259 -12.25 5.27 -2.60
C GLU A 259 -10.94 4.73 -3.16
N LEU A 260 -9.82 5.42 -2.98
CA LEU A 260 -8.51 4.92 -3.38
C LEU A 260 -8.15 3.64 -2.61
N VAL A 261 -8.31 3.61 -1.29
CA VAL A 261 -8.03 2.41 -0.48
C VAL A 261 -8.91 1.24 -0.91
N ASP A 262 -10.19 1.49 -1.17
CA ASP A 262 -11.14 0.48 -1.65
C ASP A 262 -10.75 -0.02 -3.05
N TRP A 263 -10.36 0.88 -3.94
CA TRP A 263 -9.90 0.54 -5.28
C TRP A 263 -8.62 -0.29 -5.27
N LEU A 264 -7.62 0.09 -4.45
CA LEU A 264 -6.38 -0.67 -4.30
C LEU A 264 -6.66 -2.09 -3.81
N TYR A 265 -7.53 -2.24 -2.81
CA TYR A 265 -7.90 -3.55 -2.29
C TYR A 265 -8.60 -4.43 -3.34
N GLY A 266 -9.49 -3.85 -4.15
CA GLY A 266 -10.25 -4.60 -5.15
C GLY A 266 -9.53 -4.85 -6.48
N ASN A 267 -8.59 -3.98 -6.87
CA ASN A 267 -8.03 -3.96 -8.23
C ASN A 267 -6.52 -4.15 -8.26
N HIS A 268 -5.78 -3.80 -7.20
CA HIS A 268 -4.34 -3.94 -7.20
C HIS A 268 -3.91 -5.38 -6.89
N HIS A 269 -2.99 -5.91 -7.68
CA HIS A 269 -2.50 -7.27 -7.53
C HIS A 269 -1.03 -7.32 -7.92
N CYS A 270 -0.25 -8.09 -7.17
CA CYS A 270 1.14 -8.36 -7.54
C CYS A 270 1.27 -9.83 -7.91
N THR A 271 2.21 -10.13 -8.79
CA THR A 271 2.52 -11.49 -9.22
C THR A 271 3.88 -11.87 -8.67
N VAL A 272 3.95 -13.03 -8.03
CA VAL A 272 5.21 -13.65 -7.60
C VAL A 272 5.33 -15.04 -8.20
N PHE A 273 6.55 -15.49 -8.40
CA PHE A 273 6.83 -16.84 -8.84
C PHE A 273 7.03 -17.75 -7.63
N LYS A 274 6.70 -19.03 -7.78
CA LYS A 274 7.05 -20.09 -6.82
C LYS A 274 7.76 -21.21 -7.56
N SER A 275 8.82 -21.74 -6.95
CA SER A 275 9.49 -22.96 -7.40
C SER A 275 8.84 -24.18 -6.72
N PRO A 276 8.17 -25.08 -7.46
CA PRO A 276 7.73 -26.36 -6.94
C PRO A 276 8.86 -27.19 -6.29
N LEU A 277 10.08 -27.10 -6.81
CA LEU A 277 11.23 -27.88 -6.40
C LEU A 277 11.77 -27.48 -5.03
N THR A 278 11.91 -26.18 -4.79
CA THR A 278 12.47 -25.63 -3.54
C THR A 278 11.39 -25.13 -2.57
N GLY A 279 10.17 -24.90 -3.05
CA GLY A 279 9.10 -24.25 -2.31
C GLY A 279 9.29 -22.74 -2.10
N LEU A 280 10.38 -22.15 -2.62
CA LEU A 280 10.69 -20.74 -2.47
C LEU A 280 9.80 -19.87 -3.36
N PHE A 281 9.57 -18.64 -2.92
CA PHE A 281 8.86 -17.60 -3.65
C PHE A 281 9.83 -16.52 -4.15
N SER A 282 9.50 -15.87 -5.26
CA SER A 282 10.18 -14.67 -5.71
C SER A 282 9.88 -13.49 -4.79
N ARG A 283 10.78 -12.51 -4.78
CA ARG A 283 10.50 -11.19 -4.19
C ARG A 283 9.52 -10.43 -5.08
N LEU A 284 8.93 -9.37 -4.54
CA LEU A 284 8.11 -8.45 -5.33
C LEU A 284 8.97 -7.82 -6.43
N GLU A 285 8.43 -7.75 -7.64
CA GLU A 285 9.10 -7.19 -8.83
C GLU A 285 10.43 -7.86 -9.21
N GLU A 286 10.78 -9.01 -8.60
CA GLU A 286 11.95 -9.80 -9.00
C GLU A 286 11.70 -10.39 -10.38
N SER A 287 12.64 -10.16 -11.31
CA SER A 287 12.56 -10.77 -12.64
C SER A 287 12.64 -12.30 -12.53
N GLU A 288 12.05 -13.02 -13.48
CA GLU A 288 12.13 -14.48 -13.51
C GLU A 288 13.59 -14.95 -13.54
N GLY A 289 14.46 -14.25 -14.27
CA GLY A 289 15.89 -14.55 -14.38
C GLY A 289 16.62 -14.41 -13.04
N ASP A 290 16.39 -13.31 -12.31
CA ASP A 290 17.00 -13.10 -10.99
C ASP A 290 16.50 -14.13 -9.97
N PHE A 291 15.21 -14.46 -10.04
CA PHE A 291 14.64 -15.50 -9.18
C PHE A 291 15.25 -16.88 -9.47
N ARG A 292 15.36 -17.27 -10.75
CA ARG A 292 16.02 -18.53 -11.16
C ARG A 292 17.48 -18.58 -10.70
N ALA A 293 18.23 -17.48 -10.82
CA ALA A 293 19.61 -17.41 -10.35
C ALA A 293 19.71 -17.68 -8.84
N ARG A 294 18.76 -17.17 -8.04
CA ARG A 294 18.68 -17.44 -6.59
C ARG A 294 18.28 -18.89 -6.29
N LEU A 295 17.46 -19.51 -7.13
CA LEU A 295 17.05 -20.91 -6.97
C LEU A 295 18.21 -21.90 -7.16
N VAL A 296 19.23 -21.58 -7.96
CA VAL A 296 20.35 -22.49 -8.24
C VAL A 296 20.98 -23.05 -6.97
N HIS A 297 21.29 -22.19 -5.99
CA HIS A 297 21.92 -22.64 -4.74
C HIS A 297 20.96 -23.48 -3.88
N ALA A 298 19.72 -22.98 -3.70
CA ALA A 298 18.70 -23.68 -2.91
C ALA A 298 18.31 -25.03 -3.52
N ALA A 299 18.35 -25.14 -4.84
CA ALA A 299 18.06 -26.39 -5.53
C ALA A 299 19.20 -27.40 -5.39
N HIS A 300 20.47 -26.98 -5.35
CA HIS A 300 21.56 -27.88 -5.02
C HIS A 300 21.37 -28.49 -3.63
N GLU A 301 21.05 -27.67 -2.62
CA GLU A 301 20.77 -28.17 -1.27
C GLU A 301 19.56 -29.13 -1.24
N ALA A 302 18.45 -28.75 -1.88
CA ALA A 302 17.25 -29.58 -1.95
C ALA A 302 17.48 -30.91 -2.69
N ARG A 303 18.27 -30.88 -3.76
CA ARG A 303 18.67 -32.07 -4.53
C ARG A 303 19.56 -32.98 -3.68
N ASP A 304 20.57 -32.43 -3.04
CA ASP A 304 21.52 -33.21 -2.24
C ASP A 304 20.81 -33.88 -1.05
N GLN A 305 19.85 -33.18 -0.42
CA GLN A 305 18.99 -33.75 0.61
C GLN A 305 18.13 -34.91 0.07
N LYS A 306 17.47 -34.75 -1.08
CA LYS A 306 16.66 -35.83 -1.68
C LYS A 306 17.52 -37.02 -2.13
N VAL A 307 18.72 -36.78 -2.64
CA VAL A 307 19.69 -37.84 -2.98
C VAL A 307 20.08 -38.61 -1.71
N GLU A 308 20.34 -37.91 -0.60
CA GLU A 308 20.69 -38.54 0.67
C GLU A 308 19.54 -39.36 1.26
N ASP A 309 18.30 -38.86 1.18
CA ASP A 309 17.12 -39.59 1.62
C ASP A 309 16.85 -40.85 0.76
N LEU A 310 17.10 -40.76 -0.55
CA LEU A 310 17.04 -41.90 -1.46
C LEU A 310 18.13 -42.92 -1.11
N ARG A 311 19.37 -42.48 -0.89
CA ARG A 311 20.48 -43.34 -0.46
C ARG A 311 20.16 -44.09 0.82
N LYS A 312 19.65 -43.42 1.85
CA LYS A 312 19.22 -44.06 3.11
C LYS A 312 18.12 -45.10 2.91
N THR A 313 17.26 -44.92 1.92
CA THR A 313 16.21 -45.88 1.58
C THR A 313 16.81 -47.14 0.94
N TYR A 314 17.76 -46.97 0.01
CA TYR A 314 18.46 -48.07 -0.64
C TYR A 314 19.45 -48.78 0.28
N GLU A 315 20.15 -48.06 1.16
CA GLU A 315 21.07 -48.63 2.15
C GLU A 315 20.36 -49.66 3.05
N LYS A 316 19.10 -49.40 3.43
CA LYS A 316 18.28 -50.37 4.19
C LYS A 316 17.96 -51.63 3.37
N LYS A 317 17.69 -51.47 2.06
CA LYS A 317 17.42 -52.60 1.15
C LYS A 317 18.69 -53.44 0.94
N ILE A 318 19.80 -52.77 0.62
CA ILE A 318 21.13 -53.36 0.45
C ILE A 318 21.51 -54.17 1.69
N LYS A 319 21.45 -53.57 2.88
CA LYS A 319 21.76 -54.26 4.12
C LYS A 319 20.90 -55.52 4.36
N THR A 320 19.64 -55.48 3.95
CA THR A 320 18.74 -56.64 4.06
C THR A 320 19.21 -57.79 3.16
N ILE A 321 19.71 -57.50 1.96
CA ILE A 321 20.24 -58.51 1.04
C ILE A 321 21.65 -58.95 1.47
N GLU A 322 22.51 -58.05 1.92
CA GLU A 322 23.83 -58.38 2.49
C GLU A 322 23.69 -59.36 3.68
N ASP A 323 22.75 -59.11 4.60
CA ASP A 323 22.48 -60.01 5.73
C ASP A 323 22.00 -61.40 5.27
N ARG A 324 21.23 -61.47 4.18
CA ARG A 324 20.77 -62.74 3.57
C ARG A 324 21.91 -63.46 2.87
N LEU A 325 22.74 -62.72 2.14
CA LEU A 325 23.93 -63.20 1.44
C LEU A 325 24.93 -63.79 2.43
N ALA A 326 25.22 -63.09 3.53
CA ALA A 326 26.10 -63.56 4.59
C ALA A 326 25.62 -64.90 5.17
N ARG A 327 24.33 -65.02 5.51
CA ARG A 327 23.74 -66.28 6.00
C ARG A 327 23.80 -67.40 4.95
N ALA A 328 23.61 -67.07 3.67
CA ALA A 328 23.71 -68.04 2.59
C ALA A 328 25.16 -68.53 2.42
N MET A 329 26.15 -67.63 2.52
CA MET A 329 27.57 -67.96 2.49
C MET A 329 27.99 -68.84 3.66
N ASP A 330 27.51 -68.55 4.88
CA ASP A 330 27.74 -69.39 6.05
C ASP A 330 27.18 -70.80 5.82
N THR A 331 25.97 -70.91 5.26
CA THR A 331 25.36 -72.20 4.90
C THR A 331 26.21 -72.96 3.88
N VAL A 332 26.75 -72.28 2.86
CA VAL A 332 27.66 -72.88 1.88
C VAL A 332 28.94 -73.37 2.55
N ALA A 333 29.51 -72.59 3.47
CA ALA A 333 30.71 -72.96 4.21
C ALA A 333 30.48 -74.22 5.06
N ASP A 334 29.38 -74.28 5.81
CA ASP A 334 29.00 -75.44 6.62
C ASP A 334 28.78 -76.69 5.77
N GLN A 335 28.04 -76.57 4.66
CA GLN A 335 27.78 -77.70 3.76
C GLN A 335 29.05 -78.18 3.04
N LYS A 336 29.99 -77.28 2.70
CA LYS A 336 31.31 -77.65 2.16
C LYS A 336 32.19 -78.34 3.22
N ALA A 337 32.13 -77.90 4.47
CA ALA A 337 32.86 -78.53 5.58
C ALA A 337 32.34 -79.94 5.88
N GLN A 338 31.02 -80.16 5.78
CA GLN A 338 30.41 -81.49 5.94
C GLN A 338 30.65 -82.41 4.72
N ALA A 339 30.63 -81.86 3.50
CA ALA A 339 30.86 -82.62 2.27
C ALA A 339 32.34 -82.88 1.94
N SER A 340 33.30 -82.29 2.66
CA SER A 340 34.72 -82.50 2.43
C SER A 340 35.48 -82.88 3.72
N THR A 341 35.99 -84.10 3.79
CA THR A 341 37.06 -84.44 4.75
C THR A 341 38.45 -84.07 4.21
N ALA A 342 38.57 -83.66 2.95
CA ALA A 342 39.81 -83.13 2.39
C ALA A 342 39.56 -82.27 1.14
N LYS A 343 39.89 -80.97 1.27
CA LYS A 343 40.52 -80.05 0.28
C LYS A 343 39.96 -78.63 0.44
N ILE A 344 40.62 -77.86 1.29
CA ILE A 344 40.49 -76.40 1.39
C ILE A 344 41.19 -75.80 0.17
N ASN A 345 40.42 -75.16 -0.70
CA ASN A 345 40.84 -74.04 -1.54
C ASN A 345 39.57 -73.34 -2.00
N THR A 346 39.15 -72.30 -1.27
CA THR A 346 38.25 -71.29 -1.83
C THR A 346 38.68 -69.95 -1.28
N ALA A 347 39.15 -69.12 -2.20
CA ALA A 347 39.67 -67.78 -1.96
C ALA A 347 38.60 -66.89 -1.33
N MET A 348 38.96 -66.29 -0.20
CA MET A 348 38.18 -65.28 0.49
C MET A 348 38.45 -63.93 -0.19
N ARG A 349 37.47 -63.41 -0.93
CA ARG A 349 37.45 -62.02 -1.37
C ARG A 349 36.01 -61.54 -1.38
N ILE A 350 35.54 -61.04 -0.24
CA ILE A 350 34.52 -60.00 -0.20
C ILE A 350 34.93 -59.06 0.93
N GLY A 351 35.79 -58.11 0.57
CA GLY A 351 36.07 -56.93 1.38
C GLY A 351 35.04 -55.87 1.06
N SER A 352 34.47 -55.29 2.11
CA SER A 352 33.53 -54.19 2.12
C SER A 352 33.91 -53.07 1.14
N THR A 353 33.14 -52.95 0.08
CA THR A 353 33.01 -51.77 -0.79
C THR A 353 31.67 -52.02 -1.49
N ILE A 354 30.69 -51.13 -1.49
CA ILE A 354 30.74 -49.81 -2.12
C ILE A 354 29.68 -48.90 -1.46
N LEU A 355 30.13 -47.85 -0.78
CA LEU A 355 29.44 -46.55 -0.80
C LEU A 355 30.40 -45.46 -1.33
N GLY A 356 31.41 -45.87 -2.09
CA GLY A 356 32.40 -44.99 -2.67
C GLY A 356 33.09 -45.65 -3.84
N ALA A 357 32.66 -45.30 -5.05
CA ALA A 357 33.41 -45.57 -6.26
C ALA A 357 33.48 -44.29 -7.10
N ILE A 358 34.56 -43.53 -6.89
CA ILE A 358 35.34 -43.08 -8.04
C ILE A 358 36.48 -44.09 -8.17
N LEU A 359 36.58 -44.71 -9.34
CA LEU A 359 37.71 -45.49 -9.87
C LEU A 359 37.68 -47.03 -9.70
N GLY A 360 37.24 -47.73 -10.76
CA GLY A 360 38.14 -48.71 -11.40
C GLY A 360 37.70 -50.17 -11.51
N LYS A 361 37.06 -50.50 -12.64
CA LYS A 361 37.37 -51.64 -13.54
C LYS A 361 37.30 -53.08 -12.99
N ARG A 362 36.18 -53.76 -13.23
CA ARG A 362 36.04 -55.23 -13.24
C ARG A 362 36.94 -55.84 -14.33
N ILE A 363 37.70 -56.89 -13.99
CA ILE A 363 38.35 -57.81 -14.94
C ILE A 363 37.68 -59.17 -14.78
N SER A 364 37.10 -59.67 -15.88
CA SER A 364 36.60 -61.03 -15.99
C SER A 364 37.78 -62.01 -16.05
N SER A 365 37.61 -63.18 -15.42
CA SER A 365 38.48 -64.33 -15.67
C SER A 365 37.63 -65.56 -15.98
N THR A 366 37.75 -65.99 -17.23
CA THR A 366 37.35 -67.29 -17.77
C THR A 366 38.37 -68.35 -17.32
N ALA A 367 37.91 -69.48 -16.79
CA ALA A 367 38.58 -70.81 -16.80
C ALA A 367 37.62 -71.81 -16.11
N GLY A 368 37.40 -73.05 -16.53
CA GLY A 368 37.96 -73.93 -17.55
C GLY A 368 37.36 -75.32 -17.27
N ARG A 369 36.98 -76.06 -18.32
CA ARG A 369 36.32 -77.38 -18.24
C ARG A 369 37.26 -78.47 -17.70
N GLY A 370 36.75 -79.37 -16.87
CA GLY A 370 37.36 -80.66 -16.54
C GLY A 370 36.32 -81.65 -16.01
N ALA A 371 36.14 -82.77 -16.69
CA ALA A 371 35.25 -83.87 -16.30
C ALA A 371 36.01 -84.92 -15.47
N VAL A 372 35.31 -85.64 -14.58
CA VAL A 372 35.33 -87.12 -14.43
C VAL A 372 34.37 -87.56 -13.30
N SER A 373 33.81 -88.75 -13.52
CA SER A 373 32.69 -89.46 -12.89
C SER A 373 32.93 -90.06 -11.49
N GLY A 374 31.83 -90.22 -10.73
CA GLY A 374 31.69 -91.19 -9.63
C GLY A 374 30.41 -91.01 -8.81
N ALA A 375 29.42 -91.90 -8.96
CA ALA A 375 28.22 -92.02 -8.11
C ALA A 375 28.42 -93.17 -7.09
N SER A 376 27.77 -93.31 -5.93
CA SER A 376 26.45 -92.87 -5.51
C SER A 376 26.39 -92.88 -3.97
N ARG A 377 26.62 -91.72 -3.36
CA ARG A 377 26.28 -91.27 -1.98
C ARG A 377 26.67 -89.79 -1.81
N ALA A 378 27.73 -89.38 -2.52
CA ALA A 378 28.14 -87.99 -2.75
C ALA A 378 27.17 -87.15 -3.61
N TRP A 379 26.12 -87.76 -4.20
CA TRP A 379 25.16 -87.08 -5.08
C TRP A 379 24.12 -86.22 -4.35
N LYS A 380 23.81 -86.53 -3.08
CA LYS A 380 22.92 -85.70 -2.25
C LYS A 380 23.67 -84.48 -1.70
N GLU A 381 24.83 -84.69 -1.08
CA GLU A 381 25.69 -83.61 -0.55
C GLU A 381 26.17 -82.64 -1.65
N SER A 382 26.52 -83.13 -2.85
CA SER A 382 26.88 -82.27 -3.97
C SER A 382 25.71 -81.42 -4.48
N ARG A 383 24.46 -81.92 -4.39
CA ARG A 383 23.25 -81.17 -4.80
C ARG A 383 22.90 -80.09 -3.77
N ASP A 384 23.12 -80.38 -2.50
CA ASP A 384 22.83 -79.44 -1.42
C ASP A 384 23.81 -78.25 -1.47
N VAL A 385 25.12 -78.52 -1.62
CA VAL A 385 26.13 -77.48 -1.86
C VAL A 385 25.84 -76.67 -3.13
N ALA A 386 25.41 -77.33 -4.22
CA ALA A 386 25.05 -76.62 -5.45
C ALA A 386 23.84 -75.69 -5.26
N ARG A 387 22.82 -76.12 -4.52
CA ARG A 387 21.63 -75.29 -4.22
C ARG A 387 21.96 -74.11 -3.31
N ALA A 388 22.84 -74.31 -2.32
CA ALA A 388 23.29 -73.24 -1.45
C ALA A 388 24.13 -72.19 -2.22
N LYS A 389 24.97 -72.63 -3.17
CA LYS A 389 25.68 -71.72 -4.08
C LYS A 389 24.76 -70.95 -5.01
N ALA A 390 23.74 -71.59 -5.58
CA ALA A 390 22.75 -70.91 -6.42
C ALA A 390 22.05 -69.78 -5.65
N LYS A 391 21.72 -69.98 -4.36
CA LYS A 391 21.18 -68.89 -3.52
C LYS A 391 22.14 -67.73 -3.30
N VAL A 392 23.44 -68.01 -3.21
CA VAL A 392 24.45 -66.94 -3.09
C VAL A 392 24.49 -66.13 -4.38
N GLU A 393 24.52 -66.80 -5.52
CA GLU A 393 24.45 -66.17 -6.85
C GLU A 393 23.16 -65.34 -7.01
N ASP A 394 22.00 -65.88 -6.63
CA ASP A 394 20.73 -65.16 -6.65
C ASP A 394 20.77 -63.86 -5.81
N TYR A 395 21.38 -63.89 -4.62
CA TYR A 395 21.50 -62.71 -3.76
C TYR A 395 22.58 -61.72 -4.23
N GLU A 396 23.65 -62.19 -4.87
CA GLU A 396 24.64 -61.33 -5.52
C GLU A 396 24.02 -60.57 -6.71
N GLU A 397 23.23 -61.27 -7.54
CA GLU A 397 22.46 -60.65 -8.63
C GLU A 397 21.41 -59.66 -8.10
N GLU A 398 20.69 -60.01 -7.03
CA GLU A 398 19.71 -59.10 -6.39
C GLU A 398 20.39 -57.85 -5.82
N LEU A 399 21.58 -57.99 -5.23
CA LEU A 399 22.37 -56.88 -4.72
C LEU A 399 22.82 -55.95 -5.85
N GLU A 400 23.39 -56.50 -6.93
CA GLU A 400 23.83 -55.72 -8.10
C GLU A 400 22.64 -54.98 -8.74
N ALA A 401 21.49 -55.63 -8.87
CA ALA A 401 20.28 -54.99 -9.40
C ALA A 401 19.79 -53.83 -8.51
N ILE A 402 19.82 -53.98 -7.19
CA ILE A 402 19.40 -52.91 -6.26
C ILE A 402 20.38 -51.73 -6.30
N GLU A 403 21.68 -51.98 -6.46
CA GLU A 403 22.69 -50.93 -6.62
C GLU A 403 22.52 -50.17 -7.93
N GLU A 404 22.32 -50.87 -9.06
CA GLU A 404 22.04 -50.25 -10.36
C GLU A 404 20.74 -49.44 -10.35
N ASP A 405 19.69 -49.96 -9.70
CA ASP A 405 18.42 -49.26 -9.52
C ASP A 405 18.60 -47.97 -8.71
N CYS A 406 19.40 -48.01 -7.63
CA CYS A 406 19.74 -46.84 -6.82
C CYS A 406 20.45 -45.76 -7.66
N GLU A 407 21.50 -46.14 -8.40
CA GLU A 407 22.24 -45.19 -9.25
C GLU A 407 21.36 -44.59 -10.33
N ARG A 408 20.54 -45.42 -10.99
CA ARG A 408 19.61 -44.96 -12.03
C ARG A 408 18.58 -43.99 -11.48
N GLU A 409 18.01 -44.25 -10.31
CA GLU A 409 17.07 -43.34 -9.66
C GLU A 409 17.74 -42.04 -9.19
N ILE A 410 18.97 -42.10 -8.68
CA ILE A 410 19.75 -40.90 -8.31
C ILE A 410 20.01 -40.02 -9.54
N GLU A 411 20.45 -40.59 -10.67
CA GLU A 411 20.70 -39.81 -11.89
C GLU A 411 19.41 -39.26 -12.49
N ALA A 412 18.32 -40.04 -12.49
CA ALA A 412 17.00 -39.56 -12.90
C ALA A 412 16.52 -38.40 -12.01
N LEU A 413 16.72 -38.49 -10.69
CA LEU A 413 16.39 -37.42 -9.74
C LEU A 413 17.21 -36.16 -10.00
N LYS A 414 18.52 -36.28 -10.21
CA LYS A 414 19.40 -35.14 -10.52
C LYS A 414 18.99 -34.45 -11.81
N ALA A 415 18.68 -35.21 -12.86
CA ALA A 415 18.27 -34.68 -14.17
C ALA A 415 16.91 -33.98 -14.10
N ALA A 416 15.96 -34.51 -13.34
CA ALA A 416 14.63 -33.92 -13.15
C ALA A 416 14.64 -32.63 -12.30
N MET A 417 15.76 -32.32 -11.63
CA MET A 417 15.87 -31.25 -10.64
C MET A 417 16.75 -30.07 -11.12
N ASP A 418 16.70 -29.71 -12.40
CA ASP A 418 17.35 -28.51 -12.94
C ASP A 418 16.47 -27.24 -12.77
N PRO A 419 16.86 -26.27 -11.92
CA PRO A 419 16.10 -25.04 -11.68
C PRO A 419 15.94 -24.14 -12.90
N MET A 420 16.86 -24.24 -13.86
CA MET A 420 16.81 -23.45 -15.08
C MET A 420 15.78 -23.99 -16.08
N SER A 421 15.38 -25.26 -15.93
CA SER A 421 14.38 -25.92 -16.77
C SER A 421 13.01 -26.07 -16.09
N GLU A 422 12.93 -25.83 -14.78
CA GLU A 422 11.69 -25.89 -14.01
C GLU A 422 10.64 -24.88 -14.53
N SER A 423 9.38 -25.33 -14.59
CA SER A 423 8.23 -24.45 -14.82
C SER A 423 7.80 -23.81 -13.51
N LEU A 424 8.02 -22.50 -13.39
CA LEU A 424 7.64 -21.74 -12.19
C LEU A 424 6.13 -21.52 -12.12
N GLU A 425 5.56 -21.67 -10.92
CA GLU A 425 4.16 -21.36 -10.66
C GLU A 425 3.97 -19.85 -10.52
N THR A 426 3.04 -19.28 -11.26
CA THR A 426 2.69 -17.85 -11.16
C THR A 426 1.58 -17.67 -10.13
N ILE A 427 1.85 -16.94 -9.05
CA ILE A 427 0.92 -16.73 -7.94
C ILE A 427 0.52 -15.27 -7.88
N ARG A 428 -0.78 -15.02 -7.98
CA ARG A 428 -1.38 -13.70 -7.81
C ARG A 428 -1.62 -13.42 -6.33
N LEU A 429 -1.04 -12.35 -5.83
CA LEU A 429 -1.24 -11.85 -4.47
C LEU A 429 -2.28 -10.74 -4.48
N THR A 430 -3.36 -10.95 -3.74
CA THR A 430 -4.34 -9.91 -3.45
C THR A 430 -3.97 -9.24 -2.12
N PRO A 431 -3.92 -7.91 -2.06
CA PRO A 431 -3.57 -7.22 -0.82
C PRO A 431 -4.70 -7.34 0.20
N LEU A 432 -4.35 -7.24 1.48
CA LEU A 432 -5.35 -7.03 2.53
C LEU A 432 -5.71 -5.55 2.58
N LYS A 433 -6.98 -5.22 2.83
CA LYS A 433 -7.44 -3.82 2.93
C LYS A 433 -6.64 -3.00 3.95
N LYS A 434 -6.29 -3.62 5.09
CA LYS A 434 -5.45 -2.99 6.15
C LYS A 434 -4.01 -2.65 5.71
N ASN A 435 -3.56 -3.25 4.61
CA ASN A 435 -2.23 -3.03 4.02
C ASN A 435 -2.28 -2.08 2.81
N CYS A 436 -3.46 -1.57 2.47
CA CYS A 436 -3.62 -0.54 1.45
C CYS A 436 -3.72 0.81 2.16
N SER A 437 -2.98 1.80 1.67
CA SER A 437 -3.03 3.15 2.23
C SER A 437 -3.06 4.20 1.13
N SER A 438 -3.86 5.25 1.35
CA SER A 438 -3.78 6.47 0.55
C SER A 438 -2.60 7.28 1.05
N ARG A 439 -1.57 7.43 0.21
CA ARG A 439 -0.42 8.26 0.52
C ARG A 439 -0.73 9.73 0.26
N SER A 440 -1.42 10.00 -0.84
CA SER A 440 -1.83 11.36 -1.23
C SER A 440 -2.94 11.32 -2.27
N VAL A 441 -3.85 12.29 -2.21
CA VAL A 441 -4.79 12.59 -3.28
C VAL A 441 -4.77 14.10 -3.49
N GLY A 442 -4.79 14.55 -4.74
CA GLY A 442 -4.68 15.96 -5.02
C GLY A 442 -4.82 16.31 -6.48
N ILE A 443 -4.30 17.49 -6.83
CA ILE A 443 -4.18 17.96 -8.20
C ILE A 443 -2.74 17.72 -8.67
N VAL A 444 -2.61 17.16 -9.87
CA VAL A 444 -1.38 17.21 -10.64
C VAL A 444 -1.55 18.20 -11.78
N TRP A 445 -0.64 19.16 -11.86
CA TRP A 445 -0.60 20.15 -12.94
C TRP A 445 0.27 19.60 -14.06
N MET A 446 -0.35 19.38 -15.22
CA MET A 446 0.30 18.87 -16.42
C MET A 446 0.70 20.04 -17.33
N PRO A 447 1.97 20.20 -17.70
CA PRO A 447 2.41 21.30 -18.54
C PRO A 447 1.99 21.05 -19.99
N TYR A 448 1.30 22.00 -20.61
CA TYR A 448 1.02 22.00 -22.05
C TYR A 448 1.67 23.22 -22.69
N ARG A 449 2.14 23.07 -23.94
CA ARG A 449 2.63 24.23 -24.70
C ARG A 449 1.46 25.01 -25.23
N VAL A 450 1.50 26.32 -25.05
CA VAL A 450 0.57 27.27 -25.66
C VAL A 450 1.02 27.47 -27.11
N ASN A 451 0.67 26.55 -28.00
CA ASN A 451 0.96 26.72 -29.43
C ASN A 451 -0.04 27.73 -30.04
N PRO A 452 0.40 28.71 -30.86
CA PRO A 452 -0.49 29.64 -31.58
C PRO A 452 -1.30 28.99 -32.72
N GLU A 453 -1.09 27.70 -33.00
CA GLU A 453 -1.94 26.86 -33.86
C GLU A 453 -2.51 25.68 -33.06
N PRO A 454 -3.80 25.33 -33.22
CA PRO A 454 -4.51 24.45 -32.30
C PRO A 454 -4.13 22.99 -32.54
N GLN A 455 -3.05 22.54 -31.93
CA GLN A 455 -2.89 21.16 -31.51
C GLN A 455 -2.45 21.15 -30.06
N LEU A 456 -3.37 20.72 -29.17
CA LEU A 456 -3.06 20.36 -27.79
C LEU A 456 -2.15 19.13 -27.81
N GLY A 457 -0.85 19.36 -27.97
CA GLY A 457 0.19 18.35 -27.78
C GLY A 457 0.72 18.40 -26.34
N ALA A 458 0.98 17.23 -25.76
CA ALA A 458 1.69 17.09 -24.48
C ALA A 458 3.04 17.82 -24.53
N ALA A 459 3.42 18.53 -23.46
CA ALA A 459 4.73 19.19 -23.31
C ALA A 459 5.68 18.43 -22.38
N TRP A 460 5.41 17.14 -22.18
CA TRP A 460 6.15 16.23 -21.31
C TRP A 460 6.70 15.05 -22.10
#